data_AF-A0A1J1HBI8-F1
#
_entry.id   AF-A0A1J1HBI8-F1
#
_cell.length_a   1.000
_cell.length_b   1.000
_cell.length_c   1.000
_cell.angle_alpha   90.00
_cell.angle_beta   90.00
_cell.angle_gamma   90.00
#
_symmetry.space_group_name_H-M   'P 1'
#
loop_
_entity.id
_entity.type
_entity.pdbx_description
1 polymer ?
#
loop_
_entity_poly.entity_id
_entity_poly.type
_entity_poly.pdbx_seq_one_letter_code
_entity_poly.pdbx_strand_id
1 'polypeptide(L)'
;MNINIYDYFIKSKSFLNILKKKIFCKNKVNYRCLIYNGFNKGKYKLLNKIYLKKKILNKNLSQLENRVNLLRKYPLRKRKGNNFKISLINKKNFNVNFVKIRHLLNFTKKIILCSLFIYTINNYLFDMTLTSGSSMYPLINKNGVILFYICDDALRFFYKLHKIYMDSYTYILHKFNNIIRFLFHPNNFICFKERISEKIANLEGKKKKNMHIYSRGDIVLLISPVDNNKRVCKRIIAIEKDKIYVDNFNSFVEIPENNIWVEGDNKNDSFDSRNYGCVHVNLIIGKVFFLLDPFKKFSLINNKKNYQIESSRFLYLSD
;
A
#
# COMPACT_ATOMS: atom_id res chain seq x y z
N MET A 1 -11.11 -35.65 -33.65
CA MET A 1 -12.21 -35.17 -32.79
C MET A 1 -12.56 -33.75 -33.23
N ASN A 2 -13.59 -33.61 -34.07
CA ASN A 2 -13.99 -32.32 -34.64
C ASN A 2 -14.65 -31.46 -33.55
N ILE A 3 -13.89 -30.50 -33.02
CA ILE A 3 -14.42 -29.45 -32.14
C ILE A 3 -15.12 -28.43 -33.04
N ASN A 4 -16.44 -28.39 -32.91
CA ASN A 4 -17.35 -27.58 -33.71
C ASN A 4 -17.05 -26.08 -33.52
N ILE A 5 -16.44 -25.46 -34.54
CA ILE A 5 -16.05 -24.04 -34.58
C ILE A 5 -17.27 -23.11 -34.39
N TYR A 6 -18.49 -23.61 -34.65
CA TYR A 6 -19.74 -22.89 -34.44
C TYR A 6 -20.06 -22.57 -32.97
N ASP A 7 -19.67 -23.43 -32.01
CA ASP A 7 -19.97 -23.20 -30.59
C ASP A 7 -19.08 -22.11 -29.97
N TYR A 8 -17.90 -21.86 -30.53
CA TYR A 8 -17.03 -20.74 -30.12
C TYR A 8 -17.57 -19.39 -30.61
N PHE A 9 -18.27 -19.37 -31.74
CA PHE A 9 -18.88 -18.16 -32.32
C PHE A 9 -20.15 -17.70 -31.57
N ILE A 10 -20.90 -18.62 -30.96
CA ILE A 10 -22.11 -18.24 -30.19
C ILE A 10 -21.71 -17.51 -28.88
N LYS A 11 -20.57 -17.87 -28.27
CA LYS A 11 -20.03 -17.13 -27.11
C LYS A 11 -19.46 -15.74 -27.48
N SER A 12 -18.97 -15.54 -28.70
CA SER A 12 -18.44 -14.25 -29.15
C SER A 12 -19.56 -13.22 -29.39
N LYS A 13 -20.74 -13.63 -29.88
CA LYS A 13 -21.90 -12.75 -30.13
C LYS A 13 -22.49 -12.17 -28.84
N SER A 14 -22.54 -12.98 -27.77
CA SER A 14 -22.93 -12.54 -26.43
C SER A 14 -21.94 -11.51 -25.85
N PHE A 15 -20.64 -11.78 -25.98
CA PHE A 15 -19.59 -10.87 -25.53
C PHE A 15 -19.57 -9.54 -26.32
N LEU A 16 -19.78 -9.61 -27.65
CA LEU A 16 -19.95 -8.44 -28.54
C LEU A 16 -21.18 -7.60 -28.15
N ASN A 17 -22.29 -8.22 -27.78
CA ASN A 17 -23.48 -7.50 -27.31
C ASN A 17 -23.26 -6.83 -25.95
N ILE A 18 -22.48 -7.44 -25.06
CA ILE A 18 -22.10 -6.86 -23.75
C ILE A 18 -21.15 -5.67 -23.95
N LEU A 19 -20.19 -5.77 -24.87
CA LEU A 19 -19.28 -4.67 -25.23
C LEU A 19 -20.03 -3.51 -25.90
N LYS A 20 -20.94 -3.80 -26.85
CA LYS A 20 -21.81 -2.79 -27.48
C LYS A 20 -22.67 -2.06 -26.44
N LYS A 21 -23.29 -2.77 -25.49
CA LYS A 21 -24.08 -2.16 -24.40
C LYS A 21 -23.23 -1.29 -23.47
N LYS A 22 -22.02 -1.72 -23.10
CA LYS A 22 -21.14 -0.94 -22.21
C LYS A 22 -20.55 0.31 -22.88
N ILE A 23 -20.31 0.27 -24.19
CA ILE A 23 -19.81 1.42 -24.96
C ILE A 23 -20.94 2.44 -25.19
N PHE A 24 -22.16 2.00 -25.53
CA PHE A 24 -23.32 2.90 -25.72
C PHE A 24 -23.79 3.61 -24.44
N CYS A 25 -23.59 3.01 -23.26
CA CYS A 25 -23.95 3.66 -22.00
C CYS A 25 -22.96 4.76 -21.56
N LYS A 26 -21.78 4.88 -22.18
CA LYS A 26 -20.77 5.89 -21.80
C LYS A 26 -20.76 7.15 -22.68
N ASN A 27 -21.48 7.16 -23.80
CA ASN A 27 -21.47 8.25 -24.78
C ASN A 27 -22.77 9.06 -24.88
N LYS A 28 -23.62 9.09 -23.83
CA LYS A 28 -24.70 10.10 -23.76
C LYS A 28 -24.19 11.34 -23.01
N VAL A 29 -23.55 12.24 -23.75
CA VAL A 29 -23.35 13.64 -23.34
C VAL A 29 -24.18 14.54 -24.26
N ASN A 30 -25.01 15.35 -23.60
CA ASN A 30 -25.61 16.63 -23.99
C ASN A 30 -26.14 16.85 -25.42
N TYR A 31 -27.47 16.89 -25.51
CA TYR A 31 -28.15 17.93 -26.30
C TYR A 31 -29.36 18.46 -25.53
N ARG A 32 -29.49 19.80 -25.58
CA ARG A 32 -30.66 20.65 -25.29
C ARG A 32 -30.82 21.27 -23.90
N CYS A 33 -30.13 22.40 -23.71
CA CYS A 33 -30.82 23.65 -23.33
C CYS A 33 -31.64 24.16 -24.53
N LEU A 34 -32.70 24.94 -24.24
CA LEU A 34 -33.67 25.60 -25.12
C LEU A 34 -34.96 24.80 -25.41
N ILE A 35 -36.03 25.09 -24.66
CA ILE A 35 -37.24 25.82 -25.10
C ILE A 35 -38.31 25.77 -23.98
N TYR A 36 -38.81 26.94 -23.63
CA TYR A 36 -39.96 27.20 -22.75
C TYR A 36 -41.28 26.72 -23.38
N ASN A 37 -42.19 26.23 -22.53
CA ASN A 37 -43.67 26.38 -22.54
C ASN A 37 -44.45 25.08 -22.34
N GLY A 38 -45.40 25.12 -21.39
CA GLY A 38 -46.70 24.45 -21.56
C GLY A 38 -46.99 23.20 -20.70
N PHE A 39 -47.67 23.43 -19.57
CA PHE A 39 -48.75 22.63 -18.99
C PHE A 39 -48.58 21.13 -18.61
N ASN A 40 -48.62 20.92 -17.28
CA ASN A 40 -49.48 20.00 -16.53
C ASN A 40 -49.82 18.62 -17.11
N LYS A 41 -49.34 17.58 -16.40
CA LYS A 41 -50.15 16.46 -15.87
C LYS A 41 -49.33 15.62 -14.88
N GLY A 42 -49.86 15.37 -13.67
CA GLY A 42 -49.44 14.23 -12.85
C GLY A 42 -48.90 14.46 -11.42
N LYS A 43 -49.45 15.41 -10.64
CA LYS A 43 -49.28 15.46 -9.17
C LYS A 43 -50.02 14.30 -8.49
N TYR A 44 -49.48 13.09 -8.42
CA TYR A 44 -49.88 12.07 -7.42
C TYR A 44 -48.80 10.99 -7.26
N LYS A 45 -47.77 11.25 -6.43
CA LYS A 45 -47.01 10.20 -5.70
C LYS A 45 -45.98 10.68 -4.67
N LEU A 46 -45.89 11.98 -4.37
CA LEU A 46 -44.89 12.51 -3.42
C LEU A 46 -45.44 12.95 -2.05
N LEU A 47 -46.76 12.88 -1.81
CA LEU A 47 -47.36 13.35 -0.55
C LEU A 47 -47.44 12.29 0.58
N ASN A 48 -47.27 11.00 0.30
CA ASN A 48 -47.35 9.96 1.35
C ASN A 48 -46.03 9.64 2.09
N LYS A 49 -44.92 10.29 1.74
CA LYS A 49 -43.61 10.05 2.39
C LYS A 49 -43.21 11.08 3.45
N ILE A 50 -43.95 12.18 3.55
CA ILE A 50 -43.65 13.28 4.49
C ILE A 50 -44.49 13.18 5.77
N TYR A 51 -45.67 12.53 5.73
CA TYR A 51 -46.52 12.37 6.92
C TYR A 51 -46.02 11.29 7.91
N LEU A 52 -45.25 10.29 7.44
CA LEU A 52 -44.70 9.23 8.31
C LEU A 52 -43.40 9.62 9.03
N LYS A 53 -42.71 10.69 8.60
CA LYS A 53 -41.42 11.09 9.19
C LYS A 53 -41.54 12.09 10.35
N LYS A 54 -42.69 12.75 10.52
CA LYS A 54 -42.95 13.65 11.67
C LYS A 54 -43.45 12.93 12.93
N LYS A 55 -43.99 11.71 12.83
CA LYS A 55 -44.50 10.95 13.99
C LYS A 55 -43.42 10.18 14.76
N ILE A 56 -42.22 10.02 14.19
CA ILE A 56 -41.09 9.31 14.81
C ILE A 56 -40.14 10.28 15.55
N LEU A 57 -40.14 11.58 15.20
CA LEU A 57 -39.25 12.55 15.85
C LEU A 57 -39.78 13.10 17.19
N ASN A 58 -41.10 13.07 17.43
CA ASN A 58 -41.72 13.60 18.65
C ASN A 58 -41.84 12.61 19.82
N LYS A 59 -41.28 11.39 19.71
CA LYS A 59 -41.32 10.39 20.80
C LYS A 59 -40.01 10.29 21.60
N ASN A 60 -38.94 10.93 21.12
CA ASN A 60 -37.60 10.87 21.74
C ASN A 60 -37.19 12.15 22.49
N LEU A 61 -38.02 13.20 22.50
CA LEU A 61 -37.73 14.43 23.27
C LEU A 61 -38.29 14.41 24.70
N SER A 62 -39.27 13.54 25.02
CA SER A 62 -39.89 13.45 26.36
C SER A 62 -39.27 12.41 27.30
N GLN A 63 -38.21 11.71 26.88
CA GLN A 63 -37.50 10.72 27.72
C GLN A 63 -36.15 11.21 28.25
N LEU A 64 -35.65 12.37 27.80
CA LEU A 64 -34.38 12.94 28.23
C LEU A 64 -34.53 13.92 29.41
N GLU A 65 -35.68 14.58 29.58
CA GLU A 65 -35.93 15.51 30.69
C GLU A 65 -36.23 14.81 32.03
N ASN A 66 -36.64 13.55 32.02
CA ASN A 66 -36.93 12.78 33.25
C ASN A 66 -35.69 12.15 33.91
N ARG A 67 -34.55 12.09 33.22
CA ARG A 67 -33.31 11.47 33.76
C ARG A 67 -32.41 12.42 34.54
N VAL A 68 -32.58 13.73 34.37
CA VAL A 68 -31.78 14.75 35.07
C VAL A 68 -32.42 15.17 36.41
N ASN A 69 -33.73 14.96 36.59
CA ASN A 69 -34.46 15.34 37.81
C ASN A 69 -34.48 14.28 38.93
N LEU A 70 -33.99 13.05 38.69
CA LEU A 70 -33.92 11.99 39.72
C LEU A 70 -32.60 11.96 40.51
N LEU A 71 -31.58 12.72 40.10
CA LEU A 71 -30.27 12.74 40.76
C LEU A 71 -30.11 13.90 41.77
N ARG A 72 -31.19 14.63 42.11
CA ARG A 72 -31.10 15.87 42.88
C ARG A 72 -32.04 15.98 44.10
N LYS A 73 -32.37 14.88 44.78
CA LYS A 73 -33.01 14.93 46.11
C LYS A 73 -32.46 13.88 47.10
N TYR A 74 -31.43 14.30 47.84
CA TYR A 74 -31.28 14.19 49.32
C TYR A 74 -31.16 12.78 50.00
N PRO A 75 -30.60 12.71 51.24
CA PRO A 75 -29.51 11.79 51.62
C PRO A 75 -29.81 11.04 52.94
N LEU A 76 -28.76 10.47 53.58
CA LEU A 76 -28.70 10.03 54.99
C LEU A 76 -29.46 8.75 55.38
N ARG A 77 -28.71 7.67 55.67
CA ARG A 77 -28.56 7.19 57.06
C ARG A 77 -27.56 6.03 57.20
N LYS A 78 -26.64 6.23 58.14
CA LYS A 78 -25.74 5.25 58.76
C LYS A 78 -26.51 4.15 59.51
N ARG A 79 -25.89 2.96 59.55
CA ARG A 79 -25.86 1.92 60.61
C ARG A 79 -27.16 1.62 61.38
N LYS A 80 -27.60 0.36 61.29
CA LYS A 80 -27.84 -0.52 62.45
C LYS A 80 -27.97 -1.96 61.96
N GLY A 81 -27.24 -2.87 62.61
CA GLY A 81 -27.32 -4.29 62.33
C GLY A 81 -28.69 -4.85 62.66
N ASN A 82 -29.10 -5.86 61.93
CA ASN A 82 -30.03 -6.88 62.38
C ASN A 82 -29.74 -8.15 61.59
N ASN A 83 -29.45 -9.22 62.33
CA ASN A 83 -29.35 -10.58 61.83
C ASN A 83 -30.67 -10.97 61.18
N PHE A 84 -30.65 -11.15 59.87
CA PHE A 84 -31.67 -11.91 59.15
C PHE A 84 -30.97 -12.88 58.21
N LYS A 85 -30.76 -14.11 58.68
CA LYS A 85 -30.56 -15.27 57.81
C LYS A 85 -31.90 -15.52 57.11
N ILE A 86 -31.94 -15.45 55.78
CA ILE A 86 -32.93 -16.14 54.94
C ILE A 86 -32.29 -16.38 53.55
N SER A 87 -32.15 -17.67 53.26
CA SER A 87 -32.11 -18.39 51.98
C SER A 87 -31.44 -17.79 50.73
N LEU A 88 -30.48 -18.57 50.21
CA LEU A 88 -30.25 -18.88 48.78
C LEU A 88 -30.83 -17.90 47.76
N ILE A 89 -30.04 -16.90 47.37
CA ILE A 89 -30.28 -16.12 46.16
C ILE A 89 -29.07 -16.22 45.24
N ASN A 90 -29.19 -17.16 44.31
CA ASN A 90 -28.75 -17.15 42.92
C ASN A 90 -27.31 -16.70 42.63
N LYS A 91 -26.45 -17.70 42.36
CA LYS A 91 -25.30 -17.57 41.46
C LYS A 91 -25.74 -16.77 40.24
N LYS A 92 -25.32 -15.51 40.15
CA LYS A 92 -25.40 -14.75 38.89
C LYS A 92 -24.48 -15.47 37.91
N ASN A 93 -25.08 -16.32 37.08
CA ASN A 93 -24.42 -16.89 35.92
C ASN A 93 -23.89 -15.72 35.09
N PHE A 94 -22.56 -15.57 35.07
CA PHE A 94 -21.89 -14.81 34.02
C PHE A 94 -22.17 -15.56 32.72
N ASN A 95 -23.26 -15.21 32.04
CA ASN A 95 -23.52 -15.66 30.68
C ASN A 95 -22.47 -15.01 29.77
N VAL A 96 -21.35 -15.70 29.60
CA VAL A 96 -20.47 -15.45 28.46
C VAL A 96 -21.29 -15.81 27.22
N ASN A 97 -21.63 -14.81 26.43
CA ASN A 97 -22.25 -15.04 25.13
C ASN A 97 -21.24 -15.74 24.22
N PHE A 98 -21.21 -17.07 24.27
CA PHE A 98 -20.49 -17.87 23.29
C PHE A 98 -21.18 -17.64 21.94
N VAL A 99 -20.53 -16.86 21.07
CA VAL A 99 -20.91 -16.79 19.67
C VAL A 99 -20.79 -18.20 19.12
N LYS A 100 -21.93 -18.83 18.76
CA LYS A 100 -21.93 -20.16 18.14
C LYS A 100 -21.12 -20.09 16.85
N ILE A 101 -19.92 -20.67 16.85
CA ILE A 101 -19.08 -20.82 15.67
C ILE A 101 -19.76 -21.85 14.77
N ARG A 102 -20.60 -21.39 13.84
CA ARG A 102 -21.34 -22.25 12.89
C ARG A 102 -20.44 -23.11 12.00
N HIS A 103 -19.17 -22.73 11.84
CA HIS A 103 -18.21 -23.42 10.98
C HIS A 103 -16.84 -23.53 11.68
N LEU A 104 -16.72 -24.46 12.64
CA LEU A 104 -15.49 -24.67 13.41
C LEU A 104 -14.27 -24.90 12.50
N LEU A 105 -14.42 -25.68 11.44
CA LEU A 105 -13.35 -25.94 10.45
C LEU A 105 -12.90 -24.69 9.69
N ASN A 106 -13.82 -23.77 9.35
CA ASN A 106 -13.44 -22.53 8.67
C ASN A 106 -12.75 -21.56 9.64
N PHE A 107 -13.15 -21.59 10.92
CA PHE A 107 -12.51 -20.80 11.97
C PHE A 107 -11.08 -21.28 12.24
N THR A 108 -10.87 -22.59 12.39
CA THR A 108 -9.52 -23.16 12.59
C THR A 108 -8.61 -22.92 11.38
N LYS A 109 -9.11 -23.11 10.15
CA LYS A 109 -8.35 -22.77 8.93
C LYS A 109 -7.90 -21.32 8.90
N LYS A 110 -8.76 -20.38 9.31
CA LYS A 110 -8.40 -18.96 9.38
C LYS A 110 -7.35 -18.68 10.44
N ILE A 111 -7.44 -19.31 11.61
CA ILE A 111 -6.42 -19.17 12.66
C ILE A 111 -5.07 -19.68 12.19
N ILE A 112 -5.02 -20.87 11.58
CA ILE A 112 -3.79 -21.46 11.03
C ILE A 112 -3.22 -20.56 9.94
N LEU A 113 -4.06 -20.04 9.05
CA LEU A 113 -3.62 -19.11 8.01
C LEU A 113 -3.05 -17.81 8.61
N CYS A 114 -3.70 -17.25 9.63
CA CYS A 114 -3.20 -16.07 10.33
C CYS A 114 -1.88 -16.34 11.05
N SER A 115 -1.72 -17.49 11.73
CA SER A 115 -0.48 -17.82 12.43
C SER A 115 0.68 -18.05 11.46
N LEU A 116 0.45 -18.75 10.36
CA LEU A 116 1.42 -18.90 9.28
C LEU A 116 1.80 -17.56 8.66
N PHE A 117 0.82 -16.68 8.45
CA PHE A 117 1.06 -15.33 7.92
C PHE A 117 1.93 -14.50 8.87
N ILE A 118 1.61 -14.49 10.17
CA ILE A 118 2.41 -13.78 11.19
C ILE A 118 3.83 -14.37 11.26
N TYR A 119 3.95 -15.70 11.26
CA TYR A 119 5.24 -16.39 11.26
C TYR A 119 6.08 -16.01 10.03
N THR A 120 5.45 -15.92 8.86
CA THR A 120 6.12 -15.52 7.62
C THR A 120 6.60 -14.08 7.68
N ILE A 121 5.75 -13.17 8.17
CA ILE A 121 6.09 -11.75 8.32
C ILE A 121 7.28 -11.58 9.28
N ASN A 122 7.21 -12.19 10.46
CA ASN A 122 8.17 -11.96 11.53
C ASN A 122 9.53 -12.61 11.28
N ASN A 123 9.59 -13.72 10.55
CA ASN A 123 10.86 -14.42 10.31
C ASN A 123 11.53 -14.07 8.99
N TYR A 124 10.77 -13.63 7.98
CA TYR A 124 11.30 -13.48 6.62
C TYR A 124 11.11 -12.09 6.04
N LEU A 125 10.13 -11.29 6.50
CA LEU A 125 9.75 -10.07 5.81
C LEU A 125 10.32 -8.82 6.46
N PHE A 126 10.22 -8.70 7.78
CA PHE A 126 10.73 -7.55 8.53
C PHE A 126 11.66 -7.99 9.65
N ASP A 127 12.63 -7.15 9.94
CA ASP A 127 13.51 -7.28 11.09
C ASP A 127 13.87 -5.88 11.63
N MET A 128 14.47 -5.83 12.82
CA MET A 128 14.84 -4.58 13.48
C MET A 128 16.23 -4.61 14.12
N THR A 129 16.91 -3.46 14.09
CA THR A 129 18.25 -3.31 14.67
C THR A 129 18.39 -1.98 15.40
N LEU A 130 19.13 -1.97 16.51
CA LEU A 130 19.53 -0.74 17.19
C LEU A 130 20.73 -0.11 16.46
N THR A 131 20.65 1.18 16.19
CA THR A 131 21.78 1.94 15.61
C THR A 131 22.72 2.47 16.66
N SER A 132 23.97 2.64 16.26
CA SER A 132 24.98 3.38 16.99
C SER A 132 25.80 4.23 16.01
N GLY A 133 26.31 5.36 16.49
CA GLY A 133 27.17 6.24 15.72
C GLY A 133 26.44 7.31 14.90
N SER A 134 27.25 8.14 14.25
CA SER A 134 26.88 9.47 13.74
C SER A 134 26.85 9.58 12.23
N SER A 135 27.21 8.51 11.52
CA SER A 135 27.35 8.51 10.06
C SER A 135 26.06 8.87 9.31
N MET A 136 24.89 8.59 9.88
CA MET A 136 23.57 8.91 9.28
C MET A 136 22.88 10.13 9.93
N TYR A 137 23.60 10.92 10.73
CA TYR A 137 23.10 12.19 11.28
C TYR A 137 22.92 13.21 10.14
N PRO A 138 21.87 14.05 10.12
CA PRO A 138 20.88 14.31 11.18
C PRO A 138 19.66 13.39 11.17
N LEU A 139 19.50 12.53 10.16
CA LEU A 139 18.31 11.71 10.03
C LEU A 139 18.20 10.65 11.13
N ILE A 140 19.32 9.97 11.42
CA ILE A 140 19.43 9.01 12.52
C ILE A 140 20.24 9.66 13.65
N ASN A 141 19.68 9.62 14.85
CA ASN A 141 20.29 10.20 16.04
C ASN A 141 21.53 9.38 16.46
N LYS A 142 22.58 10.07 16.92
CA LYS A 142 23.84 9.46 17.36
C LYS A 142 23.68 8.53 18.56
N ASN A 143 22.68 8.83 19.41
CA ASN A 143 22.42 8.14 20.67
C ASN A 143 21.59 6.86 20.51
N GLY A 144 21.32 6.45 19.28
CA GLY A 144 20.63 5.20 18.95
C GLY A 144 19.14 5.37 18.67
N VAL A 145 18.72 4.72 17.59
CA VAL A 145 17.36 4.65 17.06
C VAL A 145 17.11 3.20 16.65
N ILE A 146 15.92 2.67 16.90
CA ILE A 146 15.54 1.35 16.39
C ILE A 146 15.14 1.51 14.92
N LEU A 147 15.86 0.82 14.04
CA LEU A 147 15.57 0.73 12.61
C LEU A 147 14.71 -0.48 12.35
N PHE A 148 13.62 -0.29 11.62
CA PHE A 148 12.86 -1.38 11.02
C PHE A 148 13.19 -1.43 9.53
N TYR A 149 13.51 -2.62 9.04
CA TYR A 149 13.89 -2.84 7.65
C TYR A 149 13.16 -4.06 7.06
N ILE A 150 13.01 -4.03 5.74
CA ILE A 150 12.57 -5.18 4.94
C ILE A 150 13.80 -5.97 4.54
N CYS A 151 13.82 -7.27 4.81
CA CYS A 151 14.94 -8.15 4.47
C CYS A 151 15.18 -8.19 2.94
N ASP A 152 16.45 -8.28 2.51
CA ASP A 152 16.83 -8.36 1.09
C ASP A 152 16.14 -9.54 0.38
N ASP A 153 16.13 -10.73 1.00
CA ASP A 153 15.46 -11.91 0.44
C ASP A 153 13.98 -11.65 0.13
N ALA A 154 13.27 -10.97 1.02
CA ALA A 154 11.88 -10.59 0.81
C ALA A 154 11.75 -9.57 -0.34
N LEU A 155 12.61 -8.56 -0.40
CA LEU A 155 12.62 -7.57 -1.49
C LEU A 155 12.83 -8.24 -2.85
N ARG A 156 13.83 -9.14 -2.96
CA ARG A 156 14.11 -9.92 -4.17
C ARG A 156 12.94 -10.80 -4.57
N PHE A 157 12.32 -11.48 -3.60
CA PHE A 157 11.15 -12.31 -3.82
C PHE A 157 9.98 -11.49 -4.41
N PHE A 158 9.62 -10.38 -3.77
CA PHE A 158 8.54 -9.52 -4.25
C PHE A 158 8.85 -8.87 -5.59
N TYR A 159 10.11 -8.48 -5.83
CA TYR A 159 10.55 -7.98 -7.12
C TYR A 159 10.38 -9.03 -8.22
N LYS A 160 10.81 -10.28 -7.98
CA LYS A 160 10.65 -11.38 -8.94
C LYS A 160 9.17 -11.68 -9.23
N LEU A 161 8.33 -11.73 -8.21
CA LEU A 161 6.89 -11.89 -8.37
C LEU A 161 6.27 -10.75 -9.19
N HIS A 162 6.64 -9.51 -8.88
CA HIS A 162 6.17 -8.33 -9.60
C HIS A 162 6.57 -8.38 -11.07
N LYS A 163 7.81 -8.78 -11.37
CA LYS A 163 8.31 -8.93 -12.74
C LYS A 163 7.50 -9.97 -13.52
N ILE A 164 7.30 -11.16 -12.96
CA ILE A 164 6.47 -12.23 -13.57
C ILE A 164 5.06 -11.73 -13.85
N TYR A 165 4.44 -11.05 -12.88
CA TYR A 165 3.12 -10.47 -13.04
C TYR A 165 3.08 -9.45 -14.18
N MET A 166 4.03 -8.52 -14.20
CA MET A 166 4.10 -7.47 -15.21
C MET A 166 4.34 -8.03 -16.61
N ASP A 167 5.22 -9.03 -16.75
CA ASP A 167 5.48 -9.71 -18.03
C ASP A 167 4.23 -10.43 -18.54
N SER A 168 3.57 -11.20 -17.68
CA SER A 168 2.32 -11.87 -17.99
C SER A 168 1.23 -10.88 -18.42
N TYR A 169 1.11 -9.76 -17.70
CA TYR A 169 0.12 -8.73 -18.00
C TYR A 169 0.39 -8.05 -19.33
N THR A 170 1.65 -7.69 -19.62
CA THR A 170 2.04 -7.11 -20.91
C THR A 170 1.77 -8.08 -22.06
N TYR A 171 2.11 -9.37 -21.90
CA TYR A 171 1.85 -10.38 -22.93
C TYR A 171 0.35 -10.52 -23.25
N ILE A 172 -0.51 -10.59 -22.22
CA ILE A 172 -1.97 -10.65 -22.41
C ILE A 172 -2.47 -9.41 -23.16
N LEU A 173 -1.96 -8.22 -22.82
CA LEU A 173 -2.35 -6.98 -23.51
C LEU A 173 -1.93 -6.95 -24.98
N HIS A 174 -0.70 -7.36 -25.30
CA HIS A 174 -0.24 -7.45 -26.69
C HIS A 174 -1.05 -8.48 -27.48
N LYS A 175 -1.31 -9.65 -26.90
CA LYS A 175 -2.13 -10.69 -27.55
C LYS A 175 -3.55 -10.19 -27.83
N PHE A 176 -4.16 -9.49 -26.88
CA PHE A 176 -5.48 -8.89 -27.06
C PHE A 176 -5.46 -7.81 -28.15
N ASN A 177 -4.45 -6.93 -28.16
CA ASN A 177 -4.28 -5.89 -29.17
C ASN A 177 -4.18 -6.49 -30.59
N ASN A 178 -3.42 -7.58 -30.74
CA ASN A 178 -3.27 -8.28 -32.02
C ASN A 178 -4.59 -8.90 -32.50
N ILE A 179 -5.37 -9.51 -31.60
CA ILE A 179 -6.69 -10.07 -31.93
C ILE A 179 -7.65 -8.97 -32.39
N ILE A 180 -7.68 -7.82 -31.72
CA ILE A 180 -8.53 -6.69 -32.12
C ILE A 180 -8.15 -6.17 -33.50
N ARG A 181 -6.85 -6.04 -33.75
CA ARG A 181 -6.32 -5.59 -35.05
C ARG A 181 -6.73 -6.52 -36.20
N PHE A 182 -6.83 -7.82 -35.94
CA PHE A 182 -7.28 -8.80 -36.94
C PHE A 182 -8.80 -8.77 -37.16
N LEU A 183 -9.59 -8.62 -36.08
CA LEU A 183 -11.05 -8.73 -36.15
C LEU A 183 -11.78 -7.48 -36.66
N PHE A 184 -11.17 -6.29 -36.60
CA PHE A 184 -11.87 -5.03 -36.87
C PHE A 184 -11.13 -4.14 -37.87
N HIS A 185 -11.88 -3.55 -38.81
CA HIS A 185 -11.36 -2.53 -39.74
C HIS A 185 -10.77 -1.34 -38.96
N PRO A 186 -9.60 -0.80 -39.36
CA PRO A 186 -8.84 0.21 -38.61
C PRO A 186 -9.64 1.47 -38.25
N ASN A 187 -10.57 1.89 -39.12
CA ASN A 187 -11.31 3.15 -38.94
C ASN A 187 -12.34 3.11 -37.80
N ASN A 188 -12.83 1.93 -37.41
CA ASN A 188 -13.91 1.81 -36.40
C ASN A 188 -13.41 1.83 -34.95
N PHE A 189 -12.10 1.72 -34.71
CA PHE A 189 -11.54 1.51 -33.37
C PHE A 189 -10.28 2.33 -33.06
N ILE A 190 -10.03 3.43 -33.77
CA ILE A 190 -8.85 4.30 -33.58
C ILE A 190 -8.67 4.70 -32.11
N CYS A 191 -9.70 5.24 -31.46
CA CYS A 191 -9.64 5.63 -30.04
C CYS A 191 -9.37 4.44 -29.08
N PHE A 192 -9.83 3.23 -29.43
CA PHE A 192 -9.58 2.04 -28.60
C PHE A 192 -8.15 1.53 -28.77
N LYS A 193 -7.62 1.58 -29.99
CA LYS A 193 -6.21 1.28 -30.31
C LYS A 193 -5.27 2.24 -29.59
N GLU A 194 -5.57 3.54 -29.59
CA GLU A 194 -4.81 4.56 -28.85
C GLU A 194 -4.77 4.27 -27.36
N ARG A 195 -5.92 3.98 -26.73
CA ARG A 195 -5.99 3.62 -25.31
C ARG A 195 -5.18 2.38 -24.94
N ILE A 196 -5.19 1.35 -25.77
CA ILE A 196 -4.38 0.14 -25.53
C ILE A 196 -2.90 0.47 -25.66
N SER A 197 -2.52 1.23 -26.69
CA SER A 197 -1.13 1.63 -26.94
C SER A 197 -0.59 2.50 -25.80
N GLU A 198 -1.36 3.47 -25.34
CA GLU A 198 -1.04 4.30 -24.17
C GLU A 198 -0.87 3.45 -22.91
N LYS A 199 -1.73 2.44 -22.72
CA LYS A 199 -1.61 1.53 -21.58
C LYS A 199 -0.36 0.66 -21.64
N ILE A 200 0.03 0.19 -22.82
CA ILE A 200 1.27 -0.56 -23.04
C ILE A 200 2.47 0.35 -22.75
N ALA A 201 2.51 1.54 -23.32
CA ALA A 201 3.59 2.51 -23.09
C ALA A 201 3.73 2.87 -21.60
N ASN A 202 2.61 3.06 -20.89
CA ASN A 202 2.60 3.29 -19.45
C ASN A 202 3.15 2.11 -18.65
N LEU A 203 2.91 0.87 -19.10
CA LEU A 203 3.46 -0.33 -18.44
C LEU A 203 4.95 -0.47 -18.71
N GLU A 204 5.40 -0.21 -19.93
CA GLU A 204 6.82 -0.21 -20.28
C GLU A 204 7.57 0.87 -19.49
N GLY A 205 7.00 2.07 -19.36
CA GLY A 205 7.54 3.13 -18.52
C GLY A 205 7.60 2.74 -17.04
N LYS A 206 6.60 2.04 -16.51
CA LYS A 206 6.63 1.49 -15.14
C LYS A 206 7.68 0.39 -14.97
N LYS A 207 7.86 -0.48 -15.97
CA LYS A 207 8.89 -1.52 -15.96
C LYS A 207 10.28 -0.91 -15.91
N LYS A 208 10.55 0.12 -16.73
CA LYS A 208 11.82 0.86 -16.70
C LYS A 208 12.10 1.47 -15.32
N LYS A 209 11.13 2.21 -14.75
CA LYS A 209 11.27 2.81 -13.42
C LYS A 209 11.50 1.80 -12.29
N ASN A 210 10.95 0.59 -12.42
CA ASN A 210 11.10 -0.48 -11.45
C ASN A 210 12.11 -1.53 -11.92
N MET A 211 13.13 -1.14 -12.69
CA MET A 211 14.14 -2.05 -13.18
C MET A 211 15.01 -2.59 -12.05
N HIS A 212 15.28 -1.76 -11.04
CA HIS A 212 16.13 -2.12 -9.91
C HIS A 212 15.30 -2.40 -8.64
N ILE A 213 15.79 -3.32 -7.80
CA ILE A 213 15.19 -3.62 -6.49
C ILE A 213 15.34 -2.41 -5.55
N TYR A 214 16.48 -1.75 -5.64
CA TYR A 214 16.86 -0.59 -4.83
C TYR A 214 16.87 0.67 -5.67
N SER A 215 16.52 1.79 -5.04
CA SER A 215 16.51 3.11 -5.68
C SER A 215 17.44 4.08 -4.99
N ARG A 216 17.89 5.09 -5.74
CA ARG A 216 18.59 6.25 -5.18
C ARG A 216 17.76 6.87 -4.06
N GLY A 217 18.43 7.24 -2.98
CA GLY A 217 17.83 7.76 -1.76
C GLY A 217 17.39 6.71 -0.74
N ASP A 218 17.35 5.42 -1.12
CA ASP A 218 17.04 4.35 -0.17
C ASP A 218 18.10 4.29 0.92
N ILE A 219 17.66 3.98 2.14
CA ILE A 219 18.54 3.72 3.26
C ILE A 219 18.63 2.21 3.43
N VAL A 220 19.84 1.69 3.42
CA VAL A 220 20.09 0.25 3.47
C VAL A 220 21.02 -0.10 4.62
N LEU A 221 20.77 -1.27 5.20
CA LEU A 221 21.70 -1.93 6.11
C LEU A 221 22.58 -2.87 5.29
N LEU A 222 23.89 -2.80 5.48
CA LEU A 222 24.89 -3.54 4.73
C LEU A 222 25.83 -4.28 5.68
N ILE A 223 26.38 -5.39 5.24
CA ILE A 223 27.64 -5.92 5.77
C ILE A 223 28.75 -5.00 5.26
N SER A 224 29.65 -4.54 6.15
CA SER A 224 30.74 -3.66 5.75
C SER A 224 31.69 -4.39 4.79
N PRO A 225 32.03 -3.78 3.63
CA PRO A 225 32.96 -4.39 2.66
C PRO A 225 34.38 -4.50 3.21
N VAL A 226 34.72 -3.72 4.25
CA VAL A 226 36.04 -3.70 4.89
C VAL A 226 36.12 -4.62 6.10
N ASP A 227 34.99 -4.89 6.76
CA ASP A 227 34.94 -5.72 7.97
C ASP A 227 33.61 -6.49 8.00
N ASN A 228 33.65 -7.77 7.64
CA ASN A 228 32.46 -8.62 7.53
C ASN A 228 31.75 -8.86 8.87
N ASN A 229 32.38 -8.56 10.00
CA ASN A 229 31.75 -8.65 11.33
C ASN A 229 30.96 -7.39 11.69
N LYS A 230 31.06 -6.32 10.89
CA LYS A 230 30.36 -5.05 11.12
C LYS A 230 29.22 -4.86 10.14
N ARG A 231 28.10 -4.36 10.67
CA ARG A 231 26.97 -3.87 9.88
C ARG A 231 26.99 -2.35 9.84
N VAL A 232 26.71 -1.78 8.67
CA VAL A 232 26.67 -0.33 8.47
C VAL A 232 25.36 0.09 7.85
N CYS A 233 24.81 1.23 8.29
CA CYS A 233 23.66 1.87 7.67
C CYS A 233 24.14 3.03 6.79
N LYS A 234 23.70 3.07 5.54
CA LYS A 234 24.09 4.08 4.54
C LYS A 234 22.94 4.39 3.60
N ARG A 235 23.02 5.53 2.90
CA ARG A 235 22.10 5.92 1.84
C ARG A 235 22.67 5.59 0.48
N ILE A 236 21.84 5.03 -0.41
CA ILE A 236 22.19 4.82 -1.82
C ILE A 236 22.17 6.17 -2.53
N ILE A 237 23.32 6.59 -3.05
CA ILE A 237 23.45 7.84 -3.82
C ILE A 237 23.30 7.53 -5.31
N ALA A 238 24.01 6.50 -5.78
CA ALA A 238 24.01 6.07 -7.18
C ALA A 238 23.85 4.55 -7.30
N ILE A 239 23.29 4.12 -8.42
CA ILE A 239 23.06 2.71 -8.76
C ILE A 239 23.85 2.36 -10.03
N GLU A 240 23.81 1.10 -10.43
CA GLU A 240 24.49 0.62 -11.63
C GLU A 240 24.28 1.54 -12.85
N LYS A 241 25.36 1.71 -13.62
CA LYS A 241 25.45 2.53 -14.84
C LYS A 241 25.35 4.04 -14.62
N ASP A 242 25.20 4.52 -13.38
CA ASP A 242 25.41 5.93 -13.08
C ASP A 242 26.86 6.35 -13.27
N LYS A 243 27.07 7.63 -13.60
CA LYS A 243 28.40 8.27 -13.59
C LYS A 243 28.39 9.45 -12.63
N ILE A 244 29.11 9.31 -11.52
CA ILE A 244 29.17 10.33 -10.46
C ILE A 244 30.57 10.91 -10.29
N TYR A 245 30.64 12.19 -9.97
CA TYR A 245 31.87 12.85 -9.56
C TYR A 245 32.15 12.55 -8.08
N VAL A 246 33.39 12.15 -7.80
CA VAL A 246 33.86 11.83 -6.46
C VAL A 246 35.04 12.72 -6.12
N ASP A 247 34.83 13.64 -5.17
CA ASP A 247 35.83 14.64 -4.78
C ASP A 247 37.15 14.00 -4.33
N ASN A 248 37.07 12.91 -3.56
CA ASN A 248 38.25 12.20 -3.06
C ASN A 248 39.16 11.63 -4.16
N PHE A 249 38.60 11.32 -5.33
CA PHE A 249 39.35 10.81 -6.48
C PHE A 249 39.60 11.88 -7.53
N ASN A 250 38.99 13.06 -7.38
CA ASN A 250 38.97 14.14 -8.36
C ASN A 250 38.61 13.64 -9.77
N SER A 251 37.67 12.69 -9.85
CA SER A 251 37.33 11.99 -11.09
C SER A 251 35.87 11.54 -11.12
N PHE A 252 35.37 11.26 -12.32
CA PHE A 252 34.11 10.56 -12.50
C PHE A 252 34.30 9.05 -12.31
N VAL A 253 33.36 8.44 -11.59
CA VAL A 253 33.28 7.00 -11.36
C VAL A 253 31.98 6.49 -11.97
N GLU A 254 32.11 5.52 -12.87
CA GLU A 254 30.97 4.76 -13.38
C GLU A 254 30.68 3.59 -12.44
N ILE A 255 29.42 3.45 -12.03
CA ILE A 255 28.99 2.39 -11.11
C ILE A 255 28.83 1.08 -11.90
N PRO A 256 29.59 0.02 -11.58
CA PRO A 256 29.49 -1.25 -12.29
C PRO A 256 28.11 -1.92 -12.14
N GLU A 257 27.83 -2.89 -13.00
CA GLU A 257 26.64 -3.74 -12.86
C GLU A 257 26.61 -4.45 -11.50
N ASN A 258 25.41 -4.61 -10.93
CA ASN A 258 25.18 -5.19 -9.59
C ASN A 258 25.92 -4.48 -8.44
N ASN A 259 26.36 -3.25 -8.65
CA ASN A 259 26.98 -2.43 -7.62
C ASN A 259 26.18 -1.16 -7.36
N ILE A 260 26.40 -0.58 -6.19
CA ILE A 260 25.81 0.68 -5.73
C ILE A 260 26.88 1.56 -5.11
N TRP A 261 26.64 2.88 -5.14
CA TRP A 261 27.41 3.84 -4.38
C TRP A 261 26.61 4.30 -3.17
N VAL A 262 27.17 4.12 -1.98
CA VAL A 262 26.52 4.44 -0.70
C VAL A 262 27.32 5.45 0.11
N GLU A 263 26.64 6.44 0.68
CA GLU A 263 27.23 7.48 1.53
C GLU A 263 26.42 7.61 2.83
N GLY A 264 27.08 8.05 3.90
CA GLY A 264 26.38 8.49 5.10
C GLY A 264 25.88 9.92 4.96
N ASP A 265 24.74 10.23 5.58
CA ASP A 265 24.18 11.60 5.58
C ASP A 265 25.14 12.61 6.25
N ASN A 266 25.96 12.15 7.21
CA ASN A 266 26.99 12.95 7.85
C ASN A 266 28.33 12.80 7.10
N LYS A 267 28.54 13.63 6.08
CA LYS A 267 29.72 13.58 5.21
C LYS A 267 31.05 13.64 5.97
N ASN A 268 31.10 14.30 7.12
CA ASN A 268 32.32 14.52 7.92
C ASN A 268 32.70 13.34 8.82
N ASP A 269 31.79 12.40 9.05
CA ASP A 269 31.95 11.35 10.07
C ASP A 269 31.37 10.01 9.57
N SER A 270 31.58 9.77 8.28
CA SER A 270 31.10 8.57 7.61
C SER A 270 32.24 7.94 6.82
N PHE A 271 32.55 6.70 7.17
CA PHE A 271 33.40 5.82 6.39
C PHE A 271 32.51 5.03 5.42
N ASP A 272 32.58 5.37 4.14
CA ASP A 272 31.63 4.90 3.13
C ASP A 272 32.26 4.73 1.73
N SER A 273 31.46 4.75 0.65
CA SER A 273 31.97 4.48 -0.71
C SER A 273 33.02 5.51 -1.16
N ARG A 274 33.03 6.70 -0.56
CA ARG A 274 34.11 7.69 -0.77
C ARG A 274 35.47 7.20 -0.29
N ASN A 275 35.50 6.18 0.57
CA ASN A 275 36.71 5.57 1.12
C ASN A 275 37.01 4.22 0.48
N TYR A 276 36.01 3.34 0.34
CA TYR A 276 36.21 1.95 -0.12
C TYR A 276 35.66 1.65 -1.53
N GLY A 277 35.08 2.64 -2.21
CA GLY A 277 34.53 2.50 -3.56
C GLY A 277 33.14 1.88 -3.62
N CYS A 278 32.78 1.35 -4.78
CA CYS A 278 31.47 0.75 -5.04
C CYS A 278 31.22 -0.51 -4.18
N VAL A 279 29.97 -0.75 -3.82
CA VAL A 279 29.55 -1.88 -2.98
C VAL A 279 28.64 -2.81 -3.77
N HIS A 280 28.94 -4.10 -3.75
CA HIS A 280 28.10 -5.09 -4.41
C HIS A 280 26.75 -5.26 -3.68
N VAL A 281 25.64 -5.35 -4.42
CA VAL A 281 24.28 -5.40 -3.85
C VAL A 281 24.02 -6.60 -2.93
N ASN A 282 24.80 -7.66 -3.04
CA ASN A 282 24.69 -8.84 -2.16
C ASN A 282 25.16 -8.59 -0.72
N LEU A 283 25.83 -7.47 -0.45
CA LEU A 283 26.17 -7.07 0.92
C LEU A 283 24.97 -6.43 1.63
N ILE A 284 23.88 -6.13 0.92
CA ILE A 284 22.68 -5.54 1.52
C ILE A 284 21.94 -6.60 2.32
N ILE A 285 21.69 -6.27 3.59
CA ILE A 285 20.88 -7.07 4.51
C ILE A 285 19.41 -6.71 4.35
N GLY A 286 19.11 -5.42 4.16
CA GLY A 286 17.74 -4.96 3.99
C GLY A 286 17.60 -3.46 3.81
N LYS A 287 16.37 -3.04 3.48
CA LYS A 287 15.99 -1.65 3.25
C LYS A 287 15.23 -1.09 4.44
N VAL A 288 15.74 -0.02 5.02
CA VAL A 288 15.12 0.68 6.15
C VAL A 288 13.88 1.42 5.67
N PHE A 289 12.76 1.21 6.34
CA PHE A 289 11.49 1.89 6.02
C PHE A 289 10.92 2.69 7.19
N PHE A 290 11.31 2.39 8.43
CA PHE A 290 10.78 3.07 9.60
C PHE A 290 11.84 3.23 10.71
N LEU A 291 11.82 4.40 11.33
CA LEU A 291 12.68 4.78 12.44
C LEU A 291 11.84 4.97 13.70
N LEU A 292 12.28 4.37 14.79
CA LEU A 292 11.69 4.50 16.11
C LEU A 292 12.73 5.05 17.09
N ASP A 293 12.69 6.38 17.31
CA ASP A 293 13.40 7.02 18.41
C ASP A 293 12.43 7.15 19.60
N PRO A 294 12.59 6.33 20.65
CA PRO A 294 11.61 6.24 21.74
C PRO A 294 11.46 7.54 22.53
N PHE A 295 12.43 8.46 22.45
CA PHE A 295 12.44 9.70 23.24
C PHE A 295 12.18 10.96 22.41
N LYS A 296 12.14 10.86 21.07
CA LYS A 296 11.92 12.03 20.20
C LYS A 296 10.78 11.85 19.22
N LYS A 297 10.90 10.88 18.31
CA LYS A 297 10.05 10.84 17.12
C LYS A 297 10.02 9.46 16.46
N PHE A 298 8.83 9.10 16.00
CA PHE A 298 8.61 8.02 15.06
C PHE A 298 8.56 8.60 13.65
N SER A 299 9.31 8.02 12.70
CA SER A 299 9.32 8.53 11.33
C SER A 299 9.38 7.43 10.29
N LEU A 300 8.50 7.55 9.29
CA LEU A 300 8.56 6.74 8.09
C LEU A 300 9.63 7.31 7.16
N ILE A 301 10.50 6.45 6.67
CA ILE A 301 11.49 6.83 5.65
C ILE A 301 10.80 6.92 4.31
N ASN A 302 10.84 8.10 3.71
CA ASN A 302 10.33 8.33 2.37
C ASN A 302 11.35 9.12 1.56
N ASN A 303 11.89 8.51 0.51
CA ASN A 303 12.93 9.11 -0.32
C ASN A 303 12.52 10.49 -0.85
N LYS A 304 11.25 10.68 -1.25
CA LYS A 304 10.79 11.98 -1.79
C LYS A 304 10.86 13.13 -0.79
N LYS A 305 10.78 12.81 0.51
CA LYS A 305 10.85 13.81 1.59
C LYS A 305 12.27 13.99 2.11
N ASN A 306 13.04 12.90 2.12
CA ASN A 306 14.29 12.81 2.88
C ASN A 306 15.54 12.82 1.97
N TYR A 307 15.38 12.84 0.66
CA TYR A 307 16.49 12.80 -0.28
C TYR A 307 16.21 13.67 -1.51
N GLN A 308 17.21 14.48 -1.87
CA GLN A 308 17.26 15.23 -3.11
C GLN A 308 18.54 14.84 -3.83
N ILE A 309 18.43 14.58 -5.13
CA ILE A 309 19.58 14.22 -5.96
C ILE A 309 20.40 15.49 -6.22
N GLU A 310 21.66 15.48 -5.78
CA GLU A 310 22.66 16.51 -6.11
C GLU A 310 23.04 16.37 -7.60
N SER A 311 22.20 16.88 -8.49
CA SER A 311 22.31 16.66 -9.95
C SER A 311 23.65 17.12 -10.54
N SER A 312 24.31 18.10 -9.90
CA SER A 312 25.64 18.58 -10.28
C SER A 312 26.74 17.52 -10.15
N ARG A 313 26.55 16.50 -9.31
CA ARG A 313 27.51 15.39 -9.15
C ARG A 313 27.37 14.33 -10.25
N PHE A 314 26.28 14.32 -11.02
CA PHE A 314 26.04 13.28 -12.01
C PHE A 314 26.42 13.77 -13.40
N LEU A 315 27.34 13.06 -14.05
CA LEU A 315 27.55 13.19 -15.49
C LEU A 315 26.46 12.46 -16.27
N TYR A 316 25.99 11.33 -15.74
CA TYR A 316 24.94 10.53 -16.33
C TYR A 316 24.12 9.83 -15.25
N LEU A 317 22.80 9.91 -15.39
CA LEU A 317 21.82 9.21 -14.57
C LEU A 317 21.23 8.08 -15.40
N SER A 318 21.40 6.84 -14.95
CA SER A 318 20.74 5.70 -15.56
C SER A 318 19.23 5.72 -15.29
N ASP A 319 18.45 5.37 -16.32
CA ASP A 319 16.98 5.37 -16.36
C ASP A 319 16.29 4.36 -15.43
#